data_AF-A0A024QAF7-F1
#
_entry.id   AF-A0A024QAF7-F1
#
_cell.length_a   1.000
_cell.length_b   1.000
_cell.length_c   1.000
_cell.angle_alpha   90.00
_cell.angle_beta   90.00
_cell.angle_gamma   90.00
#
_symmetry.space_group_name_H-M   'P 1'
#
loop_
_entity.id
_entity.type
_entity.pdbx_description
1 polymer ?
#
loop_
_entity_poly.entity_id
_entity_poly.type
_entity_poly.pdbx_seq_one_letter_code
_entity_poly.pdbx_strand_id
1 'polypeptide(L)'
;MRQRDRLNILTKVRKELDSMADKQKEMEAFIEEQKPSTSLDVALCFAYCKVHFEATQSAFSKLLGISDRTVRKYIKNVIRNCWYKSPVGEKCINKGIAESKITEEILKEIKNYRDELAQILEQGQGKDNNKEYLQQEVADLQKELKSIEVKQDRLDDLLEDGIYTKEKYMSRMEKLTNKQKDVETELDLLNKQLKKQDTVQDKDKIALLDAVLDNFDGLVSEKDRNRVFKSVLSYVELKRPTKEDEGEINVNFL
;
A
#
# COMPACT_ATOMS: atom_id res chain seq x y z
N MET A 1 28.80 -18.79 -59.18
CA MET A 1 28.64 -18.46 -57.74
C MET A 1 27.21 -18.62 -57.24
N ARG A 2 26.20 -17.91 -57.80
CA ARG A 2 24.82 -17.83 -57.26
C ARG A 2 24.03 -19.14 -56.98
N GLN A 3 24.29 -20.25 -57.67
CA GLN A 3 23.54 -21.51 -57.46
C GLN A 3 24.05 -22.36 -56.28
N ARG A 4 25.36 -22.42 -56.04
CA ARG A 4 25.95 -23.13 -54.89
C ARG A 4 25.59 -22.46 -53.58
N ASP A 5 25.59 -21.13 -53.55
CA ASP A 5 25.20 -20.35 -52.37
C ASP A 5 23.72 -20.57 -52.02
N ARG A 6 22.84 -20.62 -53.03
CA ARG A 6 21.41 -20.99 -52.84
C ARG A 6 21.23 -22.42 -52.32
N LEU A 7 21.97 -23.38 -52.87
CA LEU A 7 21.88 -24.78 -52.43
C LEU A 7 22.33 -24.94 -50.97
N ASN A 8 23.43 -24.28 -50.60
CA ASN A 8 23.96 -24.28 -49.23
C ASN A 8 22.98 -23.65 -48.23
N ILE A 9 22.34 -22.54 -48.60
CA ILE A 9 21.29 -21.89 -47.79
C ILE A 9 20.11 -22.85 -47.59
N LEU A 10 19.62 -23.51 -48.66
CA LEU A 10 18.51 -24.45 -48.56
C LEU A 10 18.82 -25.67 -47.69
N THR A 11 20.03 -26.23 -47.77
CA THR A 11 20.46 -27.31 -46.87
C THR A 11 20.59 -26.86 -45.42
N LYS A 12 21.01 -25.61 -45.16
CA LYS A 12 21.10 -25.06 -43.81
C LYS A 12 19.70 -24.85 -43.21
N VAL A 13 18.79 -24.26 -43.98
CA VAL A 13 17.38 -24.07 -43.60
C VAL A 13 16.71 -25.42 -43.33
N ARG A 14 16.98 -26.44 -44.15
CA ARG A 14 16.43 -27.78 -43.94
C ARG A 14 16.91 -28.43 -42.64
N LYS A 15 18.21 -28.35 -42.34
CA LYS A 15 18.77 -28.85 -41.06
C LYS A 15 18.21 -28.11 -39.85
N GLU A 16 18.00 -26.80 -39.96
CA GLU A 16 17.37 -25.98 -38.91
C GLU A 16 15.90 -26.39 -38.71
N LEU A 17 15.15 -26.63 -39.78
CA LEU A 17 13.76 -27.11 -39.72
C LEU A 17 13.64 -28.50 -39.09
N ASP A 18 14.53 -29.43 -39.47
CA ASP A 18 14.57 -30.78 -38.91
C ASP A 18 14.89 -30.73 -37.40
N SER A 19 15.87 -29.91 -36.98
CA SER A 19 16.20 -29.71 -35.55
C SER A 19 15.05 -29.08 -34.74
N MET A 20 14.29 -28.17 -35.34
CA MET A 20 13.11 -27.57 -34.68
C MET A 20 11.97 -28.57 -34.52
N ALA A 21 11.79 -29.47 -35.49
CA ALA A 21 10.78 -30.53 -35.42
C ALA A 21 11.11 -31.57 -34.33
N ASP A 22 12.39 -31.89 -34.14
CA ASP A 22 12.82 -32.79 -33.07
C ASP A 22 12.58 -32.19 -31.67
N LYS A 23 12.92 -30.91 -31.47
CA LYS A 23 12.62 -30.19 -30.21
C LYS A 23 11.12 -30.14 -29.89
N GLN A 24 10.26 -30.03 -30.90
CA GLN A 24 8.80 -30.02 -30.69
C GLN A 24 8.28 -31.38 -30.20
N LYS A 25 8.76 -32.49 -30.78
CA LYS A 25 8.38 -33.83 -30.35
C LYS A 25 8.87 -34.15 -28.93
N GLU A 26 10.08 -33.73 -28.59
CA GLU A 26 10.61 -33.88 -27.24
C GLU A 26 9.78 -33.10 -26.21
N MET A 27 9.37 -31.88 -26.56
CA MET A 27 8.47 -31.08 -25.73
C MET A 27 7.10 -31.75 -25.56
N GLU A 28 6.52 -32.31 -26.63
CA GLU A 28 5.24 -33.04 -26.58
C GLU A 28 5.32 -34.23 -25.63
N ALA A 29 6.37 -35.06 -25.76
CA ALA A 29 6.60 -36.21 -24.89
C ALA A 29 6.77 -35.79 -23.42
N PHE A 30 7.50 -34.71 -23.15
CA PHE A 30 7.68 -34.18 -21.80
C PHE A 30 6.36 -33.72 -21.18
N ILE A 31 5.53 -32.99 -21.94
CA ILE A 31 4.22 -32.51 -21.44
C ILE A 31 3.29 -33.69 -21.15
N GLU A 32 3.30 -34.73 -22.00
CA GLU A 32 2.51 -35.94 -21.82
C GLU A 32 2.96 -36.77 -20.62
N GLU A 33 4.26 -36.77 -20.29
CA GLU A 33 4.80 -37.40 -19.09
C GLU A 33 4.41 -36.65 -17.82
N GLN A 34 4.59 -35.32 -17.80
CA GLN A 34 4.38 -34.50 -16.60
C GLN A 34 2.90 -34.29 -16.24
N LYS A 35 2.00 -34.31 -17.23
CA LYS A 35 0.54 -34.11 -17.07
C LYS A 35 0.20 -32.99 -16.09
N PRO A 36 0.65 -31.74 -16.34
CA PRO A 36 0.45 -30.64 -15.40
C PRO A 36 -1.05 -30.38 -15.21
N SER A 37 -1.50 -30.37 -13.95
CA SER A 37 -2.93 -30.29 -13.61
C SER A 37 -3.29 -29.03 -12.83
N THR A 38 -2.39 -28.52 -11.99
CA THR A 38 -2.59 -27.26 -11.26
C THR A 38 -2.05 -26.06 -12.05
N SER A 39 -2.48 -24.85 -11.69
CA SER A 39 -1.95 -23.62 -12.29
C SER A 39 -0.45 -23.47 -12.10
N LEU A 40 0.08 -23.94 -10.96
CA LEU A 40 1.51 -23.91 -10.65
C LEU A 40 2.27 -24.91 -11.54
N ASP A 41 1.77 -26.14 -11.66
CA ASP A 41 2.40 -27.16 -12.51
C ASP A 41 2.46 -26.71 -13.97
N VAL A 42 1.38 -26.10 -14.48
CA VAL A 42 1.33 -25.57 -15.84
C VAL A 42 2.35 -24.44 -16.03
N ALA A 43 2.54 -23.57 -15.03
CA ALA A 43 3.51 -22.49 -15.09
C ALA A 43 4.96 -23.01 -15.03
N LEU A 44 5.25 -23.97 -14.15
CA LEU A 44 6.57 -24.61 -14.01
C LEU A 44 6.93 -25.43 -15.25
N CYS A 45 5.99 -26.23 -15.75
CA CYS A 45 6.14 -26.99 -16.99
C CYS A 45 6.42 -26.04 -18.17
N PHE A 46 5.69 -24.92 -18.28
CA PHE A 46 5.98 -23.91 -19.28
C PHE A 46 7.39 -23.31 -19.13
N ALA A 47 7.79 -22.96 -17.90
CA ALA A 47 9.11 -22.39 -17.63
C ALA A 47 10.23 -23.34 -18.06
N TYR A 48 10.11 -24.63 -17.73
CA TYR A 48 11.03 -25.68 -18.16
C TYR A 48 11.05 -25.79 -19.69
N CYS A 49 9.89 -25.91 -20.34
CA CYS A 49 9.82 -26.02 -21.79
C CYS A 49 10.39 -24.81 -22.52
N LYS A 50 10.25 -23.61 -21.95
CA LYS A 50 10.82 -22.38 -22.50
C LYS A 50 12.35 -22.39 -22.46
N VAL A 51 12.95 -22.92 -21.39
CA VAL A 51 14.41 -22.98 -21.23
C VAL A 51 15.01 -24.11 -22.07
N HIS A 52 14.40 -25.30 -22.05
CA HIS A 52 14.97 -26.51 -22.64
C HIS A 52 14.56 -26.72 -24.11
N PHE A 53 13.39 -26.25 -24.52
CA PHE A 53 12.84 -26.48 -25.87
C PHE A 53 12.59 -25.18 -26.63
N GLU A 54 12.99 -24.02 -26.09
CA GLU A 54 12.73 -22.69 -26.68
C GLU A 54 11.24 -22.45 -26.98
N ALA A 55 10.37 -23.07 -26.18
CA ALA A 55 8.94 -23.09 -26.42
C ALA A 55 8.33 -21.68 -26.40
N THR A 56 7.52 -21.38 -27.41
CA THR A 56 6.68 -20.18 -27.40
C THR A 56 5.40 -20.45 -26.59
N GLN A 57 4.85 -19.39 -25.99
CA GLN A 57 3.59 -19.45 -25.23
C GLN A 57 2.47 -20.12 -26.06
N SER A 58 2.37 -19.71 -27.33
CA SER A 58 1.36 -20.19 -28.27
C SER A 58 1.54 -21.67 -28.65
N ALA A 59 2.79 -22.13 -28.80
CA ALA A 59 3.06 -23.54 -29.07
C ALA A 59 2.68 -24.41 -27.86
N PHE A 60 3.12 -24.01 -26.66
CA PHE A 60 2.82 -24.72 -25.42
C PHE A 60 1.33 -24.74 -25.09
N SER A 61 0.62 -23.62 -25.27
CA SER A 61 -0.81 -23.54 -25.00
C SER A 61 -1.63 -24.47 -25.92
N LYS A 62 -1.22 -24.59 -27.19
CA LYS A 62 -1.85 -25.51 -28.15
C LYS A 62 -1.69 -26.97 -27.72
N LEU A 63 -0.51 -27.37 -27.25
CA LEU A 63 -0.23 -28.74 -26.81
C LEU A 63 -1.06 -29.14 -25.59
N LEU A 64 -1.23 -28.23 -24.63
CA LEU A 64 -2.07 -28.47 -23.45
C LEU A 64 -3.57 -28.27 -23.70
N GLY A 65 -3.99 -27.84 -24.90
CA GLY A 65 -5.40 -27.57 -25.20
C GLY A 65 -6.00 -26.40 -24.40
N ILE A 66 -5.18 -25.50 -23.89
CA ILE A 66 -5.60 -24.34 -23.10
C ILE A 66 -5.38 -23.03 -23.85
N SER A 67 -6.13 -21.99 -23.47
CA SER A 67 -5.97 -20.69 -24.11
C SER A 67 -4.62 -20.06 -23.75
N ASP A 68 -4.01 -19.36 -24.70
CA ASP A 68 -2.78 -18.60 -24.50
C ASP A 68 -2.94 -17.56 -23.36
N ARG A 69 -4.16 -17.05 -23.18
CA ARG A 69 -4.52 -16.16 -22.07
C ARG A 69 -4.46 -16.85 -20.71
N THR A 70 -4.84 -18.12 -20.66
CA THR A 70 -4.80 -18.96 -19.44
C THR A 70 -3.35 -19.22 -19.02
N VAL A 71 -2.50 -19.64 -19.95
CA VAL A 71 -1.06 -19.82 -19.74
C VAL A 71 -0.43 -18.52 -19.22
N ARG A 72 -0.72 -17.38 -19.86
CA ARG A 72 -0.24 -16.07 -19.41
C ARG A 72 -0.71 -15.70 -18.01
N LYS A 73 -1.93 -16.08 -17.63
CA LYS A 73 -2.46 -15.85 -16.27
C LYS A 73 -1.66 -16.62 -15.23
N TYR A 74 -1.24 -17.85 -15.54
CA TYR A 74 -0.46 -18.68 -14.63
C TYR A 74 1.00 -18.27 -14.52
N ILE A 75 1.57 -17.67 -15.57
CA ILE A 75 2.99 -17.27 -15.61
C ILE A 75 3.21 -15.85 -15.08
N LYS A 76 2.23 -14.95 -15.22
CA LYS A 76 2.39 -13.53 -14.91
C LYS A 76 1.44 -13.06 -13.82
N ASN A 77 1.98 -12.98 -12.61
CA ASN A 77 1.45 -12.15 -11.53
C ASN A 77 1.82 -10.69 -11.80
N VAL A 78 0.97 -10.02 -12.59
CA VAL A 78 1.14 -8.63 -13.04
C VAL A 78 -0.13 -7.85 -12.72
N ILE A 79 0.04 -6.73 -12.02
CA ILE A 79 -1.03 -5.76 -11.83
C ILE A 79 -1.34 -5.13 -13.18
N ARG A 80 -2.60 -5.23 -13.61
CA ARG A 80 -3.03 -4.74 -14.91
C ARG A 80 -3.05 -3.22 -14.95
N ASN A 81 -2.93 -2.67 -16.15
CA ASN A 81 -3.18 -1.26 -16.36
C ASN A 81 -4.63 -0.90 -15.99
N CYS A 82 -4.82 0.34 -15.55
CA CYS A 82 -6.15 0.85 -15.25
C CYS A 82 -7.01 0.88 -16.52
N TRP A 83 -8.28 0.47 -16.38
CA TRP A 83 -9.27 0.50 -17.48
C TRP A 83 -10.12 1.78 -17.47
N TYR A 84 -9.89 2.66 -16.49
CA TYR A 84 -10.58 3.92 -16.37
C TYR A 84 -10.38 4.79 -17.61
N LYS A 85 -11.47 5.48 -17.99
CA LYS A 85 -11.51 6.49 -19.03
C LYS A 85 -11.96 7.79 -18.40
N SER A 86 -11.31 8.90 -18.75
CA SER A 86 -11.76 10.23 -18.32
C SER A 86 -13.17 10.53 -18.87
N PRO A 87 -13.88 11.52 -18.30
CA PRO A 87 -15.16 11.97 -18.85
C PRO A 87 -15.08 12.40 -20.32
N VAL A 88 -13.89 12.79 -20.79
CA VAL A 88 -13.59 13.19 -22.18
C VAL A 88 -13.25 11.97 -23.07
N GLY A 89 -13.15 10.77 -22.48
CA GLY A 89 -12.93 9.50 -23.19
C GLY A 89 -11.47 9.03 -23.27
N GLU A 90 -10.53 9.80 -22.72
CA GLU A 90 -9.11 9.46 -22.72
C GLU A 90 -8.81 8.32 -21.76
N LYS A 91 -8.02 7.34 -22.20
CA LYS A 91 -7.64 6.19 -21.37
C LYS A 91 -6.53 6.56 -20.40
N CYS A 92 -6.60 6.02 -19.18
CA CYS A 92 -5.51 6.13 -18.22
C CYS A 92 -4.18 5.65 -18.82
N ILE A 93 -3.15 6.50 -18.70
CA ILE A 93 -1.83 6.26 -19.29
C ILE A 93 -1.05 5.21 -18.48
N ASN A 94 -1.33 5.11 -17.17
CA ASN A 94 -0.63 4.24 -16.22
C ASN A 94 -0.53 2.79 -16.71
N LYS A 95 0.71 2.31 -16.79
CA LYS A 95 1.02 0.94 -17.18
C LYS A 95 0.96 0.00 -15.98
N GLY A 96 0.66 -1.26 -16.28
CA GLY A 96 0.74 -2.33 -15.29
C GLY A 96 2.18 -2.60 -14.88
N ILE A 97 2.39 -3.27 -13.75
CA ILE A 97 3.69 -3.58 -13.16
C ILE A 97 3.67 -4.99 -12.57
N ALA A 98 4.84 -5.61 -12.44
CA ALA A 98 4.93 -6.93 -11.80
C ALA A 98 4.48 -6.85 -10.34
N GLU A 99 3.72 -7.85 -9.88
CA GLU A 99 3.26 -7.92 -8.50
C GLU A 99 4.44 -7.96 -7.53
N SER A 100 5.47 -8.77 -7.83
CA SER A 100 6.66 -8.92 -6.98
C SER A 100 7.31 -7.57 -6.65
N LYS A 101 7.45 -6.69 -7.64
CA LYS A 101 8.04 -5.35 -7.45
C LYS A 101 7.22 -4.49 -6.50
N ILE A 102 5.88 -4.56 -6.57
CA ILE A 102 5.01 -3.84 -5.63
C ILE A 102 5.11 -4.46 -4.24
N THR A 103 5.08 -5.79 -4.15
CA THR A 103 5.18 -6.51 -2.88
C THR A 103 6.48 -6.19 -2.15
N GLU A 104 7.61 -6.20 -2.87
CA GLU A 104 8.93 -5.85 -2.33
C GLU A 104 8.95 -4.41 -1.81
N GLU A 105 8.43 -3.45 -2.57
CA GLU A 105 8.40 -2.04 -2.13
C GLU A 105 7.47 -1.85 -0.92
N ILE A 106 6.32 -2.52 -0.89
CA ILE A 106 5.41 -2.49 0.27
C ILE A 106 6.09 -3.02 1.53
N LEU A 107 6.78 -4.15 1.46
CA LEU A 107 7.47 -4.74 2.61
C LEU A 107 8.62 -3.84 3.10
N LYS A 108 9.33 -3.22 2.16
CA LYS A 108 10.38 -2.25 2.46
C LYS A 108 9.81 -1.01 3.18
N GLU A 109 8.70 -0.46 2.70
CA GLU A 109 8.03 0.66 3.35
C GLU A 109 7.45 0.28 4.72
N ILE A 110 6.85 -0.90 4.87
CA ILE A 110 6.40 -1.44 6.17
C ILE A 110 7.56 -1.46 7.17
N LYS A 111 8.74 -1.91 6.74
CA LYS A 111 9.93 -1.96 7.58
C LYS A 111 10.42 -0.57 7.97
N ASN A 112 10.49 0.36 7.02
CA ASN A 112 10.88 1.74 7.29
C ASN A 112 9.92 2.38 8.32
N TYR A 113 8.62 2.23 8.10
CA TYR A 113 7.59 2.75 9.01
C TYR A 113 7.69 2.15 10.41
N ARG A 114 7.95 0.85 10.51
CA ARG A 114 8.20 0.15 11.78
C ARG A 114 9.42 0.72 12.50
N ASP A 115 10.52 0.92 11.79
CA ASP A 115 11.77 1.42 12.38
C ASP A 115 11.64 2.89 12.82
N GLU A 116 10.89 3.72 12.07
CA GLU A 116 10.54 5.08 12.47
C GLU A 116 9.73 5.10 13.77
N LEU A 117 8.70 4.26 13.88
CA LEU A 117 7.90 4.13 15.11
C LEU A 117 8.76 3.66 16.29
N ALA A 118 9.65 2.69 16.07
CA ALA A 118 10.57 2.21 17.10
C ALA A 118 11.51 3.30 17.62
N GLN A 119 12.06 4.13 16.73
CA GLN A 119 12.91 5.27 17.11
C GLN A 119 12.14 6.31 17.93
N ILE A 120 10.89 6.61 17.55
CA ILE A 120 10.02 7.53 18.30
C ILE A 120 9.77 7.00 19.71
N LEU A 121 9.54 5.68 19.85
CA LEU A 121 9.35 5.05 21.15
C LEU A 121 10.61 5.07 22.02
N GLU A 122 11.78 4.74 21.48
CA GLU A 122 13.05 4.76 22.20
C GLU A 122 13.38 6.17 22.73
N GLN A 123 13.09 7.20 21.93
CA GLN A 123 13.24 8.60 22.35
C GLN A 123 12.16 9.06 23.36
N GLY A 124 11.04 8.33 23.44
CA GLY A 124 9.86 8.66 24.27
C GLY A 124 9.77 7.95 25.62
N GLN A 125 10.64 6.99 25.94
CA GLN A 125 10.54 6.08 27.11
C GLN A 125 10.66 6.72 28.52
N GLY A 126 10.58 8.05 28.67
CA GLY A 126 10.72 8.75 29.95
C GLY A 126 9.46 9.39 30.55
N LYS A 127 8.23 9.16 30.05
CA LYS A 127 7.09 10.07 30.33
C LYS A 127 5.70 9.48 30.65
N ASP A 128 5.56 8.24 31.14
CA ASP A 128 4.21 7.73 31.49
C ASP A 128 3.52 8.55 32.60
N ASN A 129 4.24 8.96 33.65
CA ASN A 129 3.69 9.86 34.69
C ASN A 129 3.32 11.25 34.16
N ASN A 130 3.91 11.67 33.03
CA ASN A 130 3.64 12.98 32.45
C ASN A 130 2.33 12.96 31.64
N LYS A 131 1.94 11.81 31.07
CA LYS A 131 0.71 11.69 30.28
C LYS A 131 -0.54 11.80 31.16
N GLU A 132 -0.57 11.12 32.29
CA GLU A 132 -1.68 11.21 33.25
C GLU A 132 -1.83 12.64 33.80
N TYR A 133 -0.71 13.29 34.12
CA TYR A 133 -0.68 14.68 34.53
C TYR A 133 -1.25 15.62 33.44
N LEU A 134 -0.78 15.48 32.19
CA LEU A 134 -1.26 16.27 31.06
C LEU A 134 -2.75 16.03 30.75
N GLN A 135 -3.24 14.80 30.90
CA GLN A 135 -4.66 14.48 30.75
C GLN A 135 -5.51 15.12 31.85
N GLN A 136 -5.01 15.13 33.08
CA GLN A 136 -5.69 15.79 34.20
C GLN A 136 -5.73 17.31 34.01
N GLU A 137 -4.64 17.90 33.54
CA GLU A 137 -4.55 19.34 33.24
C GLU A 137 -5.50 19.76 32.11
N VAL A 138 -5.61 18.95 31.04
CA VAL A 138 -6.63 19.14 30.00
C VAL A 138 -8.05 19.06 30.56
N ALA A 139 -8.33 18.10 31.45
CA ALA A 139 -9.65 17.96 32.05
C ALA A 139 -10.02 19.17 32.94
N ASP A 140 -9.04 19.74 33.64
CA ASP A 140 -9.26 20.92 34.49
C ASP A 140 -9.44 22.20 33.66
N LEU A 141 -8.67 22.39 32.59
CA LEU A 141 -8.87 23.50 31.64
C LEU A 141 -10.24 23.43 30.94
N GLN A 142 -10.72 22.23 30.60
CA GLN A 142 -12.07 22.05 30.06
C GLN A 142 -13.17 22.44 31.06
N LYS A 143 -12.97 22.15 32.36
CA LYS A 143 -13.92 22.62 33.40
C LYS A 143 -13.87 24.13 33.56
N GLU A 144 -12.68 24.72 33.47
CA GLU A 144 -12.52 26.17 33.54
C GLU A 144 -13.25 26.85 32.38
N LEU A 145 -13.08 26.35 31.16
CA LEU A 145 -13.74 26.86 29.96
C LEU A 145 -15.28 26.81 30.09
N LYS A 146 -15.84 25.69 30.55
CA LYS A 146 -17.28 25.60 30.89
C LYS A 146 -17.71 26.61 31.95
N SER A 147 -16.88 26.87 32.95
CA SER A 147 -17.18 27.88 33.96
C SER A 147 -17.14 29.30 33.39
N ILE A 148 -16.30 29.56 32.38
CA ILE A 148 -16.26 30.84 31.66
C ILE A 148 -17.52 31.00 30.81
N GLU A 149 -17.95 29.98 30.08
CA GLU A 149 -19.20 29.97 29.31
C GLU A 149 -20.40 30.29 30.21
N VAL A 150 -20.54 29.59 31.35
CA VAL A 150 -21.62 29.86 32.32
C VAL A 150 -21.57 31.30 32.87
N LYS A 151 -20.37 31.90 32.98
CA LYS A 151 -20.23 33.30 33.42
C LYS A 151 -20.59 34.29 32.31
N GLN A 152 -20.39 33.94 31.05
CA GLN A 152 -20.80 34.74 29.89
C GLN A 152 -22.33 34.72 29.79
N ASP A 153 -22.97 33.55 29.86
CA ASP A 153 -24.44 33.42 29.83
C ASP A 153 -25.09 34.27 30.95
N ARG A 154 -24.56 34.17 32.18
CA ARG A 154 -25.04 35.01 33.30
C ARG A 154 -24.79 36.49 33.09
N LEU A 155 -23.76 36.87 32.33
CA LEU A 155 -23.48 38.27 32.03
C LEU A 155 -24.54 38.82 31.07
N ASP A 156 -25.00 37.99 30.14
CA ASP A 156 -26.04 38.30 29.17
C ASP A 156 -27.39 38.49 29.89
N ASP A 157 -27.76 37.56 30.77
CA ASP A 157 -28.97 37.69 31.62
C ASP A 157 -28.98 39.02 32.40
N LEU A 158 -27.86 39.40 33.03
CA LEU A 158 -27.74 40.63 33.82
C LEU A 158 -27.81 41.91 32.96
N LEU A 159 -27.45 41.83 31.68
CA LEU A 159 -27.62 42.94 30.75
C LEU A 159 -29.07 43.06 30.30
N GLU A 160 -29.73 41.94 30.00
CA GLU A 160 -31.15 41.89 29.62
C GLU A 160 -32.06 42.40 30.74
N ASP A 161 -31.75 42.05 31.99
CA ASP A 161 -32.44 42.55 33.19
C ASP A 161 -32.15 44.04 33.49
N GLY A 162 -31.25 44.67 32.74
CA GLY A 162 -30.89 46.09 32.89
C GLY A 162 -30.05 46.40 34.13
N ILE A 163 -29.49 45.39 34.80
CA ILE A 163 -28.68 45.53 36.03
C ILE A 163 -27.31 46.14 35.71
N TYR A 164 -26.77 45.87 34.52
CA TYR A 164 -25.51 46.45 34.05
C TYR A 164 -25.67 47.52 32.99
N THR A 165 -24.83 48.55 33.07
CA THR A 165 -24.66 49.49 31.97
C THR A 165 -23.86 48.82 30.86
N LYS A 166 -24.06 49.30 29.62
CA LYS A 166 -23.38 48.80 28.43
C LYS A 166 -21.86 48.82 28.59
N GLU A 167 -21.29 49.87 29.19
CA GLU A 167 -19.86 50.02 29.38
C GLU A 167 -19.31 48.95 30.34
N LYS A 168 -20.04 48.66 31.42
CA LYS A 168 -19.64 47.67 32.42
C LYS A 168 -19.75 46.25 31.88
N TYR A 169 -20.78 45.97 31.07
CA TYR A 169 -20.92 44.71 30.35
C TYR A 169 -19.77 44.49 29.38
N MET A 170 -19.49 45.46 28.50
CA MET A 170 -18.40 45.35 27.51
C MET A 170 -17.06 45.06 28.16
N SER A 171 -16.72 45.77 29.24
CA SER A 171 -15.46 45.53 29.99
C SER A 171 -15.39 44.15 30.64
N ARG A 172 -16.53 43.61 31.10
CA ARG A 172 -16.59 42.28 31.73
C ARG A 172 -16.55 41.17 30.69
N MET A 173 -17.28 41.32 29.59
CA MET A 173 -17.30 40.38 28.49
C MET A 173 -15.90 40.27 27.86
N GLU A 174 -15.25 41.39 27.56
CA GLU A 174 -13.88 41.42 27.03
C GLU A 174 -12.88 40.64 27.91
N LYS A 175 -12.97 40.80 29.24
CA LYS A 175 -12.12 40.04 30.18
C LYS A 175 -12.39 38.54 30.15
N LEU A 176 -13.66 38.12 30.00
CA LEU A 176 -14.02 36.71 29.91
C LEU A 176 -13.59 36.12 28.56
N THR A 177 -13.82 36.84 27.46
CA THR A 177 -13.40 36.42 26.11
C THR A 177 -11.88 36.30 25.99
N ASN A 178 -11.11 37.21 26.61
CA ASN A 178 -9.64 37.10 26.61
C ASN A 178 -9.17 35.86 27.40
N LYS A 179 -9.75 35.62 28.59
CA LYS A 179 -9.45 34.41 29.36
C LYS A 179 -9.83 33.13 28.62
N GLN A 180 -10.96 33.14 27.93
CA GLN A 180 -11.38 32.00 27.11
C GLN A 180 -10.33 31.69 26.03
N LYS A 181 -9.86 32.71 25.31
CA LYS A 181 -8.81 32.55 24.30
C LYS A 181 -7.53 31.99 24.90
N ASP A 182 -7.10 32.49 26.06
CA ASP A 182 -5.89 32.00 26.73
C ASP A 182 -6.02 30.50 27.05
N VAL A 183 -7.14 30.10 27.67
CA VAL A 183 -7.44 28.69 28.00
C VAL A 183 -7.55 27.80 26.75
N GLU A 184 -8.16 28.30 25.67
CA GLU A 184 -8.25 27.57 24.39
C GLU A 184 -6.87 27.34 23.76
N THR A 185 -5.99 28.35 23.81
CA THR A 185 -4.62 28.21 23.29
C THR A 185 -3.81 27.20 24.10
N GLU A 186 -3.97 27.20 25.42
CA GLU A 186 -3.30 26.23 26.30
C GLU A 186 -3.80 24.81 26.07
N LEU A 187 -5.11 24.63 25.90
CA LEU A 187 -5.72 23.35 25.52
C LEU A 187 -5.19 22.82 24.18
N ASP A 188 -5.04 23.67 23.16
CA ASP A 188 -4.49 23.27 21.87
C ASP A 188 -3.03 22.80 21.99
N LEU A 189 -2.22 23.51 22.79
CA LEU A 189 -0.83 23.12 23.05
C LEU A 189 -0.73 21.78 23.79
N LEU A 190 -1.52 21.59 24.85
CA LEU A 190 -1.55 20.34 25.63
C LEU A 190 -2.05 19.15 24.80
N ASN A 191 -3.09 19.34 23.99
CA ASN A 191 -3.58 18.30 23.08
C ASN A 191 -2.55 17.91 22.02
N LYS A 192 -1.80 18.89 21.49
CA LYS A 192 -0.66 18.60 20.58
C LYS A 192 0.45 17.82 21.26
N GLN A 193 0.70 18.04 22.55
CA GLN A 193 1.67 17.29 23.33
C GLN A 193 1.19 15.86 23.61
N LEU A 194 -0.08 15.67 23.97
CA LEU A 194 -0.67 14.34 24.19
C LEU A 194 -0.68 13.49 22.92
N LYS A 195 -0.97 14.08 21.75
CA LYS A 195 -0.89 13.37 20.46
C LYS A 195 0.51 12.83 20.15
N LYS A 196 1.56 13.47 20.65
CA LYS A 196 2.95 13.01 20.49
C LYS A 196 3.34 11.90 21.49
N GLN A 197 2.48 11.61 22.46
CA GLN A 197 2.71 10.70 23.58
C GLN A 197 1.84 9.44 23.55
N ASP A 198 1.14 9.14 22.45
CA ASP A 198 0.34 7.92 22.31
C ASP A 198 1.19 6.67 22.02
N THR A 199 2.19 6.45 22.87
CA THR A 199 3.18 5.36 22.83
C THR A 199 2.57 3.95 22.94
N VAL A 200 1.35 3.82 23.49
CA VAL A 200 0.66 2.53 23.64
C VAL A 200 0.14 2.03 22.28
N GLN A 201 -0.43 2.92 21.46
CA GLN A 201 -0.86 2.54 20.11
C GLN A 201 0.34 2.20 19.21
N ASP A 202 1.46 2.90 19.40
CA ASP A 202 2.66 2.66 18.59
C ASP A 202 3.32 1.31 18.91
N LYS A 203 3.29 0.84 20.17
CA LYS A 203 3.78 -0.49 20.55
C LYS A 203 2.95 -1.61 19.93
N ASP A 204 1.61 -1.52 20.01
CA ASP A 204 0.71 -2.51 19.42
C ASP A 204 0.83 -2.52 17.89
N LYS A 205 1.00 -1.34 17.28
CA LYS A 205 1.27 -1.21 15.84
C LYS A 205 2.60 -1.84 15.45
N ILE A 206 3.67 -1.64 16.20
CA ILE A 206 4.97 -2.28 15.92
C ILE A 206 4.84 -3.80 16.00
N ALA A 207 4.17 -4.34 17.02
CA ALA A 207 3.95 -5.78 17.13
C ALA A 207 3.15 -6.35 15.94
N LEU A 208 2.16 -5.61 15.44
CA LEU A 208 1.43 -5.97 14.23
C LEU A 208 2.34 -5.94 12.99
N LEU A 209 3.17 -4.90 12.83
CA LEU A 209 4.10 -4.76 11.70
C LEU A 209 5.15 -5.88 11.71
N ASP A 210 5.71 -6.21 12.87
CA ASP A 210 6.65 -7.32 13.05
C ASP A 210 6.00 -8.66 12.67
N ALA A 211 4.78 -8.91 13.13
CA ALA A 211 4.03 -10.11 12.75
C ALA A 211 3.77 -10.20 11.23
N VAL A 212 3.55 -9.07 10.56
CA VAL A 212 3.44 -9.05 9.09
C VAL A 212 4.77 -9.40 8.44
N LEU A 213 5.85 -8.73 8.82
CA LEU A 213 7.18 -8.95 8.22
C LEU A 213 7.68 -10.39 8.39
N ASP A 214 7.46 -11.00 9.57
CA ASP A 214 7.96 -12.35 9.87
C ASP A 214 7.17 -13.46 9.15
N ASN A 215 5.86 -13.26 8.94
CA ASN A 215 4.97 -14.31 8.44
C ASN A 215 4.64 -14.18 6.95
N PHE A 216 4.92 -13.05 6.32
CA PHE A 216 4.45 -12.77 4.96
C PHE A 216 4.98 -13.77 3.92
N ASP A 217 6.28 -14.11 3.98
CA ASP A 217 6.92 -15.02 3.02
C ASP A 217 6.41 -16.47 3.14
N GLY A 218 5.92 -16.86 4.32
CA GLY A 218 5.35 -18.19 4.57
C GLY A 218 3.93 -18.38 4.00
N LEU A 219 3.27 -17.31 3.54
CA LEU A 219 1.91 -17.38 3.03
C LEU A 219 1.89 -17.94 1.60
N VAL A 220 1.27 -19.11 1.44
CA VAL A 220 1.11 -19.81 0.14
C VAL A 220 -0.10 -19.29 -0.65
N SER A 221 -1.11 -18.74 0.03
CA SER A 221 -2.39 -18.33 -0.55
C SER A 221 -2.45 -16.82 -0.82
N GLU A 222 -2.80 -16.43 -2.05
CA GLU A 222 -3.00 -15.03 -2.45
C GLU A 222 -4.10 -14.33 -1.65
N LYS A 223 -5.10 -15.08 -1.15
CA LYS A 223 -6.17 -14.52 -0.31
C LYS A 223 -5.64 -14.07 1.04
N ASP A 224 -4.74 -14.85 1.63
CA ASP A 224 -4.18 -14.57 2.95
C ASP A 224 -3.18 -13.43 2.88
N ARG A 225 -2.36 -13.37 1.83
CA ARG A 225 -1.48 -12.21 1.54
C ARG A 225 -2.28 -10.90 1.46
N ASN A 226 -3.40 -10.91 0.72
CA ASN A 226 -4.27 -9.74 0.62
C ASN A 226 -4.93 -9.35 1.95
N ARG A 227 -5.27 -10.34 2.79
CA ARG A 227 -5.86 -10.07 4.12
C ARG A 227 -4.85 -9.38 5.04
N VAL A 228 -3.61 -9.84 5.04
CA VAL A 228 -2.52 -9.26 5.84
C VAL A 228 -2.19 -7.84 5.37
N PHE A 229 -2.11 -7.59 4.07
CA PHE A 229 -1.90 -6.22 3.61
C PHE A 229 -3.04 -5.27 3.98
N LYS A 230 -4.30 -5.73 3.93
CA LYS A 230 -5.45 -4.90 4.32
C LYS A 230 -5.52 -4.58 5.81
N SER A 231 -4.82 -5.31 6.68
CA SER A 231 -4.78 -4.96 8.11
C SER A 231 -3.81 -3.84 8.44
N VAL A 232 -2.90 -3.49 7.52
CA VAL A 232 -1.84 -2.49 7.74
C VAL A 232 -1.96 -1.30 6.78
N LEU A 233 -2.40 -1.56 5.54
CA LEU A 233 -2.42 -0.57 4.47
C LEU A 233 -3.82 0.00 4.27
N SER A 234 -3.88 1.31 4.06
CA SER A 234 -5.07 2.01 3.60
C SER A 234 -5.20 1.90 2.09
N TYR A 235 -4.20 2.39 1.35
CA TYR A 235 -4.12 2.26 -0.10
C TYR A 235 -2.69 2.44 -0.61
N VAL A 236 -2.43 1.99 -1.84
CA VAL A 236 -1.14 2.13 -2.51
C VAL A 236 -1.36 2.91 -3.81
N GLU A 237 -0.60 3.98 -4.01
CA GLU A 237 -0.60 4.75 -5.25
C GLU A 237 0.52 4.26 -6.16
N LEU A 238 0.18 3.97 -7.41
CA LEU A 238 1.14 3.64 -8.45
C LEU A 238 1.10 4.69 -9.55
N LYS A 239 2.25 5.32 -9.83
CA LYS A 239 2.44 6.20 -10.97
C LYS A 239 3.48 5.60 -11.89
N ARG A 240 3.04 5.18 -13.08
CA ARG A 240 3.90 4.57 -14.09
C ARG A 240 3.45 4.97 -15.49
N PRO A 241 3.85 6.14 -15.99
CA PRO A 241 3.35 6.65 -17.27
C PRO A 241 3.89 5.86 -18.47
N THR A 242 5.17 5.47 -18.45
CA THR A 242 5.80 4.72 -19.55
C THR A 242 6.14 3.28 -19.16
N LYS A 243 6.51 2.44 -20.15
CA LYS A 243 6.98 1.07 -19.90
C LYS A 243 8.43 1.02 -19.44
N GLU A 244 9.20 2.06 -19.76
CA GLU A 244 10.61 2.19 -19.40
C GLU A 244 10.74 2.68 -17.94
N ASP A 245 9.74 3.42 -17.46
CA ASP A 245 9.67 3.80 -16.06
C ASP A 245 9.57 2.58 -15.14
N GLU A 246 10.34 2.66 -14.07
CA GLU A 246 10.32 1.73 -12.97
C GLU A 246 9.03 1.78 -12.15
N GLY A 247 8.31 2.90 -12.22
CA GLY A 247 7.10 3.18 -11.46
C GLY A 247 7.43 3.79 -10.09
N GLU A 248 6.73 4.87 -9.74
CA GLU A 248 6.73 5.44 -8.39
C GLU A 248 5.59 4.79 -7.60
N ILE A 249 5.92 4.23 -6.45
CA ILE A 249 4.98 3.51 -5.58
C ILE A 249 4.96 4.23 -4.24
N ASN A 250 3.80 4.77 -3.86
CA ASN A 250 3.61 5.41 -2.56
C ASN A 250 2.65 4.56 -1.73
N VAL A 251 3.10 4.13 -0.56
CA VAL A 251 2.36 3.23 0.34
C VAL A 251 1.76 4.06 1.46
N ASN A 252 0.44 3.95 1.68
CA ASN A 252 -0.26 4.67 2.73
C ASN A 252 -0.78 3.70 3.79
N PHE A 253 -0.36 3.92 5.03
CA PHE A 253 -0.72 3.11 6.21
C PHE A 253 -2.07 3.56 6.81
N LEU A 254 -2.68 2.69 7.62
CA LEU A 254 -3.93 2.96 8.38
C LEU A 254 -3.71 3.82 9.64
#